data_AF-A0A520N9K8-F1
#
_entry.id   AF-A0A520N9K8-F1
#
_cell.length_a   1.000
_cell.length_b   1.000
_cell.length_c   1.000
_cell.angle_alpha   90.00
_cell.angle_beta   90.00
_cell.angle_gamma   90.00
#
_symmetry.space_group_name_H-M   'P 1'
#
loop_
_entity.id
_entity.type
_entity.pdbx_description
1 polymer ?
#
loop_
_entity_poly.entity_id
_entity_poly.type
_entity_poly.pdbx_seq_one_letter_code
_entity_poly.pdbx_strand_id
1 'polypeptide(L)' 'MFIAKLFVCGLFYGECITLADSKGLHRTERQCEARIREMAGDLKVMFPDVRLKGVGCQRLGHLV' A
#
# COMPACT_ATOMS: atom_id res chain seq x y z
N MET A 1 -13.24 6.99 -6.19
CA MET A 1 -12.02 7.42 -5.44
C MET A 1 -11.08 6.24 -5.36
N PHE A 2 -9.82 6.41 -4.97
CA PHE A 2 -8.80 5.34 -4.92
C PHE A 2 -8.12 5.28 -3.55
N ILE A 3 -7.80 4.09 -3.07
CA ILE A 3 -6.98 3.88 -1.88
C ILE A 3 -5.73 3.10 -2.26
N ALA A 4 -4.57 3.58 -1.82
CA ALA A 4 -3.30 2.91 -2.01
C ALA A 4 -3.17 1.76 -1.02
N LYS A 5 -2.72 0.61 -1.51
CA LYS A 5 -2.45 -0.59 -0.70
C LYS A 5 -1.08 -1.17 -1.03
N LEU A 6 -0.38 -1.60 0.00
CA LEU A 6 0.84 -2.39 -0.10
C LEU A 6 0.58 -3.79 0.47
N PHE A 7 1.02 -4.81 -0.24
CA PHE A 7 1.03 -6.18 0.25
C PHE A 7 2.45 -6.53 0.67
N VAL A 8 2.62 -6.85 1.94
CA VAL A 8 3.94 -6.99 2.56
C VAL A 8 3.99 -8.26 3.38
N CYS A 9 5.16 -8.89 3.47
CA CYS A 9 5.38 -10.06 4.33
C CYS A 9 6.60 -9.86 5.21
N GLY A 10 6.53 -10.33 6.46
CA GLY A 10 7.69 -10.40 7.33
C GLY A 10 8.70 -11.43 6.82
N LEU A 11 10.00 -11.12 6.91
CA LEU A 11 11.08 -12.03 6.49
C LEU A 11 11.10 -13.35 7.29
N PHE A 12 10.72 -13.30 8.57
CA PHE A 12 10.92 -14.40 9.50
C PHE A 12 9.65 -15.20 9.82
N TYR A 13 8.48 -14.58 9.78
CA TYR A 13 7.24 -15.18 10.28
C TYR A 13 6.28 -15.63 9.18
N GLY A 14 6.59 -15.37 7.90
CA GLY A 14 5.76 -15.79 6.76
C GLY A 14 4.38 -15.13 6.68
N GLU A 15 3.98 -14.37 7.70
CA GLU A 15 2.73 -13.63 7.72
C GLU A 15 2.79 -12.46 6.75
N CYS A 16 1.84 -12.45 5.83
CA CYS A 16 1.64 -11.38 4.87
C CYS A 16 0.41 -10.57 5.24
N ILE A 17 0.55 -9.25 5.26
CA ILE A 17 -0.52 -8.32 5.57
C ILE A 17 -0.69 -7.31 4.45
N THR A 18 -1.89 -6.73 4.39
CA THR A 18 -2.17 -5.60 3.49
C THR A 18 -2.18 -4.32 4.29
N LEU A 19 -1.28 -3.40 3.96
CA LEU A 19 -1.25 -2.06 4.51
C LEU A 19 -2.04 -1.13 3.59
N ALA A 20 -3.13 -0.55 4.09
CA ALA A 20 -3.87 0.48 3.37
C ALA A 20 -3.39 1.87 3.79
N ASP A 21 -3.43 2.85 2.88
CA ASP A 21 -3.04 4.22 3.17
C ASP A 21 -3.95 4.82 4.25
N SER A 22 -3.34 5.23 5.37
CA SER A 22 -4.03 5.88 6.48
C SER A 22 -4.30 7.36 6.22
N LYS A 23 -3.63 7.97 5.23
CA LYS A 23 -3.79 9.40 4.88
C LYS A 23 -5.07 9.70 4.09
N GLY A 24 -5.81 8.67 3.69
CA GLY A 24 -7.14 8.82 3.08
C GLY A 24 -7.19 8.49 1.59
N LEU A 25 -8.25 8.98 0.94
CA LEU A 25 -8.60 8.62 -0.42
C LEU A 25 -8.05 9.59 -1.45
N HIS A 26 -7.54 9.04 -2.55
CA HIS A 26 -7.01 9.78 -3.68
C HIS A 26 -8.08 9.93 -4.77
N ARG A 27 -8.13 11.08 -5.43
CA ARG A 27 -9.17 11.35 -6.44
C ARG A 27 -8.90 10.62 -7.74
N THR A 28 -7.63 10.50 -8.12
CA THR A 28 -7.20 9.85 -9.36
C THR A 28 -6.29 8.65 -9.08
N GLU A 29 -6.23 7.74 -10.04
CA GLU A 29 -5.34 6.59 -9.99
C GLU A 29 -3.86 7.02 -9.95
N ARG A 30 -3.47 8.02 -10.76
CA ARG A 30 -2.13 8.61 -10.72
C ARG A 30 -1.71 9.14 -9.35
N GLN A 31 -2.63 9.78 -8.61
CA GLN A 31 -2.34 10.25 -7.26
C GLN A 31 -2.11 9.08 -6.31
N CYS A 32 -2.92 8.03 -6.43
CA CYS A 32 -2.75 6.81 -5.66
C CYS A 32 -1.41 6.11 -5.99
N GLU A 33 -1.01 6.03 -7.26
CA GLU A 33 0.28 5.44 -7.66
C GLU A 33 1.47 6.23 -7.11
N ALA A 34 1.40 7.56 -7.13
CA ALA A 34 2.43 8.40 -6.51
C ALA A 34 2.53 8.12 -5.01
N ARG A 35 1.38 7.99 -4.34
CA ARG A 35 1.33 7.65 -2.92
C ARG A 35 1.88 6.26 -2.61
N ILE A 36 1.64 5.26 -3.46
CA ILE A 36 2.22 3.92 -3.32
C ILE A 36 3.75 4.00 -3.28
N ARG A 37 4.36 4.82 -4.14
CA ARG A 37 5.83 4.97 -4.17
C ARG A 37 6.36 5.58 -2.88
N GLU A 38 5.67 6.58 -2.34
CA GLU A 38 6.00 7.15 -1.03
C GLU A 38 5.91 6.09 0.07
N MET A 39 4.77 5.38 0.16
CA MET A 39 4.56 4.35 1.18
C MET A 39 5.59 3.22 1.08
N ALA A 40 5.97 2.81 -0.13
CA ALA A 40 6.98 1.78 -0.33
C ALA A 40 8.39 2.27 0.09
N GLY A 41 8.70 3.55 -0.15
CA GLY A 41 9.91 4.19 0.34
C GLY A 41 9.96 4.22 1.86
N ASP A 42 8.89 4.72 2.49
CA ASP A 42 8.74 4.78 3.94
C ASP A 42 8.86 3.39 4.57
N LEU A 43 8.19 2.38 4.00
CA LEU A 43 8.25 0.99 4.46
C LEU A 43 9.67 0.45 4.46
N LYS A 44 10.45 0.70 3.40
CA LYS A 44 11.84 0.22 3.29
C LYS A 44 12.75 0.84 4.36
N VAL A 45 12.50 2.11 4.72
CA VAL A 45 13.30 2.83 5.73
C VAL A 45 12.91 2.42 7.14
N MET A 46 11.61 2.32 7.42
CA MET A 46 11.10 2.02 8.76
C MET A 46 11.15 0.53 9.11
N PHE A 47 10.96 -0.35 8.13
CA PHE A 47 10.83 -1.80 8.32
C PHE A 47 11.67 -2.55 7.27
N PRO A 48 13.00 -2.52 7.37
CA PRO A 48 13.89 -3.14 6.38
C PRO A 48 13.70 -4.67 6.27
N ASP A 49 13.21 -5.30 7.34
CA ASP A 49 12.92 -6.74 7.41
C ASP A 49 11.55 -7.13 6.81
N VAL A 50 10.81 -6.15 6.30
CA VAL A 50 9.53 -6.38 5.63
C VAL A 50 9.76 -6.35 4.12
N ARG A 51 9.32 -7.41 3.44
CA ARG A 51 9.40 -7.51 1.98
C ARG A 51 8.09 -7.09 1.35
N LEU A 52 8.16 -6.04 0.53
CA LEU A 52 7.07 -5.68 -0.36
C LEU A 52 6.88 -6.78 -1.42
N LYS A 53 5.68 -7.34 -1.49
CA LYS A 53 5.30 -8.38 -2.44
C LYS A 53 4.39 -7.87 -3.56
N GLY A 54 3.61 -6.84 -3.29
CA GLY A 54 2.69 -6.26 -4.26
C GLY A 54 2.22 -4.88 -3.84
N VAL A 55 1.66 -4.17 -4.81
CA VAL A 55 1.05 -2.85 -4.61
C VAL A 55 -0.24 -2.78 -5.40
N GLY A 56 -1.18 -1.94 -4.97
CA GLY A 56 -2.44 -1.77 -5.70
C GLY A 56 -3.15 -0.47 -5.37
N CYS A 57 -3.71 0.13 -6.41
CA CYS A 57 -4.67 1.21 -6.28
C CYS A 57 -6.08 0.64 -6.37
N GLN A 58 -6.73 0.48 -5.23
CA GLN A 58 -8.10 -0.01 -5.21
C GLN A 58 -9.06 1.15 -5.44
N ARG A 59 -9.84 1.10 -6.53
CA ARG A 59 -10.93 2.03 -6.75
C ARG A 59 -12.08 1.73 -5.79
N LEU A 60 -12.39 2.68 -4.92
CA LEU A 60 -13.62 2.72 -4.15
C LEU A 60 -14.72 3.32 -5.06
N GLY A 61 -15.51 2.41 -5.62
CA GLY A 61 -16.67 2.66 -6.47
C GLY A 61 -17.42 1.35 -6.66
N HIS A 62 -18.65 1.29 -6.15
CA HIS A 62 -19.50 0.13 -5.83
C HIS A 62 -19.13 -0.64 -4.54
N LEU A 63 -19.39 -0.01 -3.40
CA LEU A 63 -20.09 -0.70 -2.32
C LEU A 63 -21.58 -0.40 -2.57
N VAL A 64 -22.29 -1.35 -3.20
CA VAL A 64 -23.76 -1.43 -3.14
C VAL A 64 -24.09 -2.36 -2.00
#